data_AF-A0A419EB84-F1
#
_entry.id   AF-A0A419EB84-F1
#
_cell.length_a   1.000
_cell.length_b   1.000
_cell.length_c   1.000
_cell.angle_alpha   90.00
_cell.angle_beta   90.00
_cell.angle_gamma   90.00
#
_symmetry.space_group_name_H-M   'P 1'
#
loop_
_entity.id
_entity.type
_entity.pdbx_description
1 polymer ?
#
loop_
_entity_poly.entity_id
_entity_poly.type
_entity_poly.pdbx_seq_one_letter_code
_entity_poly.pdbx_strand_id
1 'polypeptide(L)'
;MEIDQPKENYIPVTIRYSDENVLEAGILDPSLLRNAALALINNIGAHPDNFPDALNDLLVAEAHRATYRDLLVTSSKYLLENRDDTFIKYTNPCWPSEALKVIGLLLRTRNDFRFAGRTGFDRGMFYWSLTRYLLPEMWRYFSACVYSKKLGEDGMTILGQSILVRCSRALQSIDEIGKLFYSYRDNNTSDEIMYHFDYFTLLLSGALDAQARVAFNIHEIKIKERSVNFRNPDFVNKLQADDPELAQFINSNYFQDFSLIISKTRNTIHGAGLLPLMHNDLNGQKTILIKVTKADAESIWNVCEKYGLLTEWGIQKLADLVTIEPYTFSKKLLGHTLKIINEIARLTKVEKLFPDSSLIPESKPPVDDLTFSQEVGERLLMLV
;
A
#
# COMPACT_ATOMS: atom_id res chain seq x y z
N MET A 1 36.09 7.79 -11.50
CA MET A 1 36.43 8.53 -10.26
C MET A 1 37.95 8.54 -10.18
N GLU A 2 38.59 9.66 -10.49
CA GLU A 2 40.03 9.84 -10.25
C GLU A 2 40.18 10.38 -8.83
N ILE A 3 40.93 9.68 -7.99
CA ILE A 3 41.16 10.05 -6.59
C ILE A 3 42.58 10.60 -6.51
N ASP A 4 42.72 11.91 -6.31
CA ASP A 4 44.02 12.54 -6.04
C ASP A 4 44.57 12.12 -4.66
N GLN A 5 45.90 12.07 -4.52
CA GLN A 5 46.52 11.62 -3.27
C GLN A 5 46.06 12.49 -2.07
N PRO A 6 45.67 11.87 -0.94
CA PRO A 6 45.06 12.57 0.19
C PRO A 6 46.06 13.53 0.84
N LYS A 7 45.69 14.82 0.93
CA LYS A 7 46.23 15.68 1.99
C LYS A 7 45.64 15.17 3.30
N GLU A 8 46.44 15.05 4.36
CA GLU A 8 46.21 14.18 5.53
C GLU A 8 44.81 14.18 6.19
N ASN A 9 43.96 15.20 5.97
CA ASN A 9 42.60 15.29 6.52
C ASN A 9 41.50 15.55 5.47
N TYR A 10 41.77 15.33 4.18
CA TYR A 10 40.83 15.69 3.12
C TYR A 10 40.96 14.79 1.90
N ILE A 11 39.89 14.05 1.57
CA ILE A 11 39.77 13.37 0.26
C ILE A 11 38.97 14.30 -0.67
N PRO A 12 39.56 14.85 -1.74
CA PRO A 12 38.81 15.56 -2.76
C PRO A 12 37.89 14.59 -3.49
N VAL A 13 36.63 14.96 -3.65
CA VAL A 13 35.64 14.18 -4.41
C VAL A 13 35.11 15.07 -5.54
N THR A 14 35.43 14.67 -6.76
CA THR A 14 34.94 15.33 -7.97
C THR A 14 33.75 14.57 -8.52
N ILE A 15 32.57 15.19 -8.45
CA ILE A 15 31.31 14.60 -8.91
C ILE A 15 30.95 15.23 -10.25
N ARG A 16 31.06 14.45 -11.33
CA ARG A 16 30.56 14.84 -12.65
C ARG A 16 29.15 14.29 -12.82
N TYR A 17 28.16 15.18 -12.98
CA TYR A 17 26.76 14.78 -13.10
C TYR A 17 26.09 15.21 -14.42
N SER A 18 26.83 15.93 -15.28
CA SER A 18 26.55 16.14 -16.71
C SER A 18 27.84 16.60 -17.39
N ASP A 19 27.86 16.68 -18.72
CA ASP A 19 29.06 17.04 -19.48
C ASP A 19 29.69 18.38 -19.06
N GLU A 20 28.89 19.28 -18.48
CA GLU A 20 29.32 20.64 -18.12
C GLU A 20 29.36 20.91 -16.61
N ASN A 21 28.79 20.04 -15.78
CA ASN A 21 28.67 20.31 -14.35
C ASN A 21 29.52 19.38 -13.49
N VAL A 22 30.47 20.01 -12.79
CA VAL A 22 31.37 19.39 -11.82
C VAL A 22 31.08 20.00 -10.46
N LEU A 23 30.79 19.15 -9.47
CA LEU A 23 30.80 19.55 -8.07
C LEU A 23 32.09 19.05 -7.43
N GLU A 24 32.89 19.98 -6.90
CA GLU A 24 34.01 19.66 -6.04
C GLU A 24 33.50 19.64 -4.59
N ALA A 25 33.59 18.48 -3.98
CA ALA A 25 33.33 18.27 -2.56
C ALA A 25 34.57 17.66 -1.93
N GLY A 26 34.56 17.46 -0.62
CA GLY A 26 35.51 16.54 -0.04
C GLY A 26 35.17 16.08 1.35
N ILE A 27 35.80 14.96 1.71
CA ILE A 27 35.56 14.26 2.95
C ILE A 27 36.57 14.76 3.97
N LEU A 28 36.07 15.46 4.98
CA LEU A 28 36.87 16.18 5.99
C LEU A 28 37.55 15.28 7.03
N ASP A 29 37.31 13.96 6.99
CA ASP A 29 37.98 12.98 7.86
C ASP A 29 38.00 11.58 7.22
N PRO A 30 39.10 11.19 6.53
CA PRO A 30 39.25 9.87 5.91
C PRO A 30 39.21 8.71 6.93
N SER A 31 39.65 8.96 8.16
CA SER A 31 39.70 7.94 9.21
C SER A 31 38.29 7.57 9.69
N LEU A 32 37.42 8.57 9.78
CA LEU A 32 36.02 8.40 10.11
C LEU A 32 35.28 7.54 9.06
N LEU A 33 35.53 7.80 7.78
CA LEU A 33 34.93 7.03 6.69
C LEU A 33 35.42 5.57 6.68
N ARG A 34 36.71 5.35 6.98
CA ARG A 34 37.28 4.00 7.14
C ARG A 34 36.62 3.24 8.28
N ASN A 35 36.42 3.90 9.43
CA ASN A 35 35.76 3.30 10.58
C ASN A 35 34.29 2.99 10.28
N ALA A 36 33.59 3.90 9.58
CA ALA A 36 32.24 3.66 9.11
C ALA A 36 32.17 2.45 8.17
N ALA A 37 33.06 2.34 7.18
CA ALA A 37 33.11 1.20 6.26
C ALA A 37 33.29 -0.14 6.98
N LEU A 38 34.19 -0.19 7.97
CA LEU A 38 34.37 -1.38 8.82
C LEU A 38 33.11 -1.70 9.63
N ALA A 39 32.42 -0.69 10.16
CA ALA A 39 31.17 -0.88 10.87
C ALA A 39 30.07 -1.47 9.97
N LEU A 40 29.93 -0.99 8.73
CA LEU A 40 28.97 -1.53 7.77
C LEU A 40 29.20 -3.02 7.48
N ILE A 41 30.46 -3.41 7.30
CA ILE A 41 30.85 -4.81 7.06
C ILE A 41 30.48 -5.68 8.25
N ASN A 42 30.82 -5.23 9.46
CA ASN A 42 30.53 -5.95 10.68
C ASN A 42 29.02 -6.11 10.91
N ASN A 43 28.24 -5.06 10.65
CA ASN A 43 26.79 -5.06 10.86
C ASN A 43 26.06 -6.10 9.99
N ILE A 44 26.53 -6.30 8.75
CA ILE A 44 25.93 -7.27 7.83
C ILE A 44 26.64 -8.65 7.85
N GLY A 45 27.65 -8.82 8.70
CA GLY A 45 28.44 -10.05 8.80
C GLY A 45 29.25 -10.37 7.54
N ALA A 46 29.67 -9.35 6.78
CA ALA A 46 30.51 -9.52 5.59
C ALA A 46 31.98 -9.79 5.93
N HIS A 47 32.72 -10.37 4.97
CA HIS A 47 34.15 -10.64 5.15
C HIS A 47 34.97 -9.33 5.14
N PRO A 48 36.05 -9.19 5.92
CA PRO A 48 36.90 -7.99 5.93
C PRO A 48 37.48 -7.61 4.57
N ASP A 49 37.67 -8.57 3.66
CA ASP A 49 38.15 -8.32 2.30
C ASP A 49 37.18 -7.45 1.48
N ASN A 50 35.93 -7.31 1.93
CA ASN A 50 34.94 -6.44 1.31
C ASN A 50 35.10 -4.96 1.70
N PHE A 51 36.14 -4.62 2.50
CA PHE A 51 36.46 -3.25 2.89
C PHE A 51 36.50 -2.25 1.72
N PRO A 52 37.14 -2.55 0.57
CA PRO A 52 37.16 -1.63 -0.56
C PRO A 52 35.76 -1.33 -1.11
N ASP A 53 34.88 -2.33 -1.17
CA ASP A 53 33.51 -2.18 -1.69
C ASP A 53 32.66 -1.32 -0.75
N ALA A 54 32.68 -1.61 0.55
CA ALA A 54 31.95 -0.84 1.55
C ALA A 54 32.43 0.62 1.61
N LEU A 55 33.74 0.83 1.49
CA LEU A 55 34.31 2.18 1.41
C LEU A 55 33.85 2.91 0.15
N ASN A 56 33.86 2.25 -1.01
CA ASN A 56 33.40 2.83 -2.26
C ASN A 56 31.91 3.22 -2.20
N ASP A 57 31.06 2.38 -1.59
CA ASP A 57 29.65 2.68 -1.43
C ASP A 57 29.40 3.88 -0.50
N LEU A 58 30.21 4.03 0.56
CA LEU A 58 30.17 5.22 1.40
C LEU A 58 30.62 6.49 0.67
N LEU A 59 31.63 6.39 -0.23
CA LEU A 59 32.02 7.51 -1.09
C LEU A 59 30.86 7.94 -2.01
N VAL A 60 30.12 6.98 -2.56
CA VAL A 60 28.92 7.26 -3.37
C VAL A 60 27.83 7.93 -2.54
N ALA A 61 27.58 7.44 -1.32
CA ALA A 61 26.62 8.05 -0.38
C ALA A 61 27.01 9.50 -0.03
N GLU A 62 28.27 9.75 0.30
CA GLU A 62 28.76 11.11 0.57
C GLU A 62 28.65 12.03 -0.65
N ALA A 63 28.98 11.53 -1.84
CA ALA A 63 28.80 12.27 -3.08
C ALA A 63 27.33 12.62 -3.34
N HIS A 64 26.41 11.67 -3.09
CA HIS A 64 24.97 11.89 -3.18
C HIS A 64 24.51 12.99 -2.21
N ARG A 65 24.97 12.93 -0.96
CA ARG A 65 24.67 13.94 0.06
C ARG A 65 25.17 15.33 -0.34
N ALA A 66 26.40 15.42 -0.84
CA ALA A 66 27.02 16.67 -1.26
C ALA A 66 26.27 17.35 -2.44
N THR A 67 25.58 16.57 -3.27
CA THR A 67 24.78 17.08 -4.39
C THR A 67 23.32 17.39 -4.02
N TYR A 68 22.97 17.33 -2.74
CA TYR A 68 21.62 17.62 -2.22
C TYR A 68 20.51 16.88 -2.96
N ARG A 69 20.74 15.60 -3.27
CA ARG A 69 19.74 14.72 -3.89
C ARG A 69 18.92 14.03 -2.81
N ASP A 70 17.64 13.79 -3.10
CA ASP A 70 16.68 13.31 -2.09
C ASP A 70 16.61 11.77 -1.97
N LEU A 71 17.09 11.04 -2.98
CA LEU A 71 16.90 9.59 -3.09
C LEU A 71 18.08 8.91 -3.79
N LEU A 72 18.86 8.11 -3.06
CA LEU A 72 19.93 7.28 -3.60
C LEU A 72 19.39 5.91 -4.01
N VAL A 73 19.21 5.70 -5.32
CA VAL A 73 18.81 4.39 -5.85
C VAL A 73 20.04 3.51 -5.98
N THR A 74 20.08 2.40 -5.24
CA THR A 74 21.26 1.52 -5.19
C THR A 74 20.86 0.06 -4.96
N SER A 75 21.75 -0.87 -5.29
CA SER A 75 21.67 -2.29 -4.93
C SER A 75 22.70 -2.69 -3.87
N SER A 76 23.42 -1.72 -3.30
CA SER A 76 24.43 -1.96 -2.26
C SER A 76 23.76 -2.42 -0.97
N LYS A 77 24.10 -3.63 -0.53
CA LYS A 77 23.66 -4.13 0.78
C LYS A 77 24.26 -3.33 1.94
N TYR A 78 25.49 -2.84 1.80
CA TYR A 78 26.13 -2.02 2.84
C TYR A 78 25.31 -0.77 3.15
N LEU A 79 24.78 -0.10 2.12
CA LEU A 79 23.93 1.07 2.32
C LEU A 79 22.49 0.70 2.73
N LEU A 80 21.92 -0.32 2.12
CA LEU A 80 20.49 -0.64 2.27
C LEU A 80 20.16 -1.40 3.56
N GLU A 81 21.10 -2.11 4.16
CA GLU A 81 20.93 -2.80 5.45
C GLU A 81 21.34 -1.91 6.65
N ASN A 82 21.99 -0.77 6.38
CA ASN A 82 22.43 0.20 7.39
C ASN A 82 21.78 1.58 7.16
N ARG A 83 20.51 1.64 6.74
CA ARG A 83 19.83 2.90 6.38
C ARG A 83 19.78 3.91 7.52
N ASP A 84 19.79 3.43 8.77
CA ASP A 84 19.71 4.27 9.96
C ASP A 84 21.08 4.79 10.43
N ASP A 85 22.18 4.33 9.81
CA ASP A 85 23.52 4.81 10.13
C ASP A 85 23.66 6.32 9.85
N THR A 86 24.42 7.03 10.68
CA THR A 86 24.57 8.47 10.59
C THR A 86 25.17 8.99 9.28
N PHE A 87 26.02 8.19 8.61
CA PHE A 87 26.60 8.53 7.31
C PHE A 87 25.63 8.27 6.16
N ILE A 88 24.69 7.35 6.35
CA ILE A 88 23.85 6.82 5.29
C ILE A 88 22.46 7.46 5.30
N LYS A 89 21.86 7.68 6.47
CA LYS A 89 20.44 8.03 6.61
C LYS A 89 20.00 9.26 5.82
N TYR A 90 20.89 10.24 5.64
CA TYR A 90 20.59 11.47 4.90
C TYR A 90 20.67 11.31 3.37
N THR A 91 21.13 10.16 2.88
CA THR A 91 21.14 9.82 1.45
C THR A 91 19.89 9.05 1.01
N ASN A 92 19.07 8.64 1.98
CA ASN A 92 17.80 7.98 1.77
C ASN A 92 17.91 6.80 0.78
N PRO A 93 18.82 5.82 1.05
CA PRO A 93 19.09 4.76 0.09
C PRO A 93 17.88 3.85 -0.06
N CYS A 94 17.57 3.49 -1.30
CA CYS A 94 16.46 2.61 -1.61
C CYS A 94 16.79 1.62 -2.73
N TRP A 95 16.15 0.46 -2.70
CA TRP A 95 16.17 -0.51 -3.78
C TRP A 95 15.53 0.09 -5.04
N PRO A 96 15.92 -0.33 -6.26
CA PRO A 96 15.26 0.10 -7.48
C PRO A 96 13.73 -0.08 -7.48
N SER A 97 13.24 -1.16 -6.88
CA SER A 97 11.81 -1.44 -6.73
C SER A 97 11.10 -0.50 -5.75
N GLU A 98 11.78 -0.02 -4.71
CA GLU A 98 11.26 1.00 -3.80
C GLU A 98 11.26 2.38 -4.48
N ALA A 99 12.33 2.70 -5.20
CA ALA A 99 12.46 3.94 -5.96
C ALA A 99 11.33 4.08 -6.98
N LEU A 100 11.00 3.01 -7.71
CA LEU A 100 9.90 3.00 -8.68
C LEU A 100 8.56 3.35 -8.05
N LYS A 101 8.29 2.92 -6.82
CA LYS A 101 7.06 3.25 -6.09
C LYS A 101 7.03 4.69 -5.65
N VAL A 102 8.14 5.22 -5.14
CA VAL A 102 8.26 6.62 -4.72
C VAL A 102 8.13 7.55 -5.93
N ILE A 103 8.82 7.25 -7.02
CA ILE A 103 8.74 7.99 -8.28
C ILE A 103 7.32 7.87 -8.87
N GLY A 104 6.74 6.67 -8.87
CA GLY A 104 5.37 6.44 -9.33
C GLY A 104 4.36 7.29 -8.55
N LEU A 105 4.46 7.31 -7.23
CA LEU A 105 3.67 8.19 -6.38
C LEU A 105 3.89 9.67 -6.75
N LEU A 106 5.15 10.12 -6.82
CA LEU A 106 5.49 11.50 -7.19
C LEU A 106 4.86 11.91 -8.53
N LEU A 107 4.94 11.07 -9.56
CA LEU A 107 4.30 11.31 -10.85
C LEU A 107 2.78 11.48 -10.70
N ARG A 108 2.12 10.59 -9.96
CA ARG A 108 0.66 10.70 -9.72
C ARG A 108 0.28 11.97 -8.95
N THR A 109 1.10 12.42 -8.00
CA THR A 109 0.85 13.70 -7.30
C THR A 109 0.95 14.92 -8.22
N ARG A 110 1.65 14.78 -9.35
CA ARG A 110 1.74 15.79 -10.42
C ARG A 110 0.74 15.55 -11.54
N ASN A 111 -0.26 14.69 -11.32
CA ASN A 111 -1.28 14.31 -12.29
C ASN A 111 -0.67 13.67 -13.56
N ASP A 112 0.46 12.98 -13.43
CA ASP A 112 1.13 12.24 -14.48
C ASP A 112 0.99 10.73 -14.23
N PHE A 113 0.17 10.07 -15.07
CA PHE A 113 -0.16 8.65 -14.95
C PHE A 113 0.45 7.82 -16.09
N ARG A 114 1.61 8.25 -16.58
CA ARG A 114 2.41 7.47 -17.53
C ARG A 114 3.01 6.24 -16.85
N PHE A 115 2.94 5.11 -17.55
CA PHE A 115 3.48 3.83 -17.10
C PHE A 115 4.51 3.22 -18.06
N ALA A 116 4.69 3.81 -19.25
CA ALA A 116 5.76 3.42 -20.17
C ALA A 116 6.08 4.53 -21.19
N GLY A 117 7.25 5.16 -21.10
CA GLY A 117 7.68 6.18 -22.07
C GLY A 117 6.66 7.32 -22.23
N ARG A 118 6.00 7.38 -23.40
CA ARG A 118 4.91 8.34 -23.68
C ARG A 118 3.50 7.77 -23.46
N THR A 119 3.39 6.49 -23.14
CA THR A 119 2.14 5.79 -22.86
C THR A 119 1.72 6.03 -21.41
N GLY A 120 0.47 6.43 -21.24
CA GLY A 120 -0.14 6.67 -19.95
C GLY A 120 -1.65 6.66 -20.02
N PHE A 121 -2.26 6.74 -18.86
CA PHE A 121 -3.69 6.92 -18.70
C PHE A 121 -4.00 8.33 -18.19
N ASP A 122 -5.28 8.68 -18.15
CA ASP A 122 -5.73 9.71 -17.20
C ASP A 122 -5.81 9.10 -15.78
N ARG A 123 -6.11 9.96 -14.80
CA ARG A 123 -6.27 9.54 -13.39
C ARG A 123 -7.30 8.41 -13.26
N GLY A 124 -8.48 8.57 -13.87
CA GLY A 124 -9.59 7.64 -13.69
C GLY A 124 -9.26 6.26 -14.22
N MET A 125 -8.74 6.20 -15.45
CA MET A 125 -8.39 4.97 -16.13
C MET A 125 -7.19 4.28 -15.47
N PHE A 126 -6.21 5.01 -14.93
CA PHE A 126 -5.11 4.42 -14.15
C PHE A 126 -5.62 3.58 -12.98
N TYR A 127 -6.41 4.19 -12.10
CA TYR A 127 -6.91 3.47 -10.92
C TYR A 127 -7.96 2.41 -11.28
N TRP A 128 -8.74 2.64 -12.35
CA TRP A 128 -9.70 1.66 -12.82
C TRP A 128 -8.99 0.40 -13.35
N SER A 129 -8.01 0.55 -14.24
CA SER A 129 -7.21 -0.58 -14.75
C SER A 129 -6.48 -1.31 -13.64
N LEU A 130 -5.84 -0.58 -12.72
CA LEU A 130 -5.18 -1.20 -11.56
C LEU A 130 -6.16 -1.98 -10.69
N THR A 131 -7.36 -1.44 -10.42
CA THR A 131 -8.39 -2.13 -9.65
C THR A 131 -8.83 -3.43 -10.33
N ARG A 132 -9.02 -3.41 -11.66
CA ARG A 132 -9.41 -4.61 -12.43
C ARG A 132 -8.32 -5.67 -12.45
N TYR A 133 -7.05 -5.25 -12.48
CA TYR A 133 -5.91 -6.16 -12.38
C TYR A 133 -5.81 -6.80 -10.99
N LEU A 134 -6.01 -6.03 -9.93
CA LEU A 134 -5.95 -6.51 -8.54
C LEU A 134 -7.15 -7.38 -8.12
N LEU A 135 -8.24 -7.36 -8.89
CA LEU A 135 -9.49 -8.09 -8.59
C LEU A 135 -9.94 -8.94 -9.80
N PRO A 136 -9.18 -9.97 -10.19
CA PRO A 136 -9.49 -10.77 -11.38
C PRO A 136 -10.86 -11.46 -11.30
N GLU A 137 -11.28 -11.92 -10.13
CA GLU A 137 -12.58 -12.61 -9.96
C GLU A 137 -13.77 -11.65 -10.09
N MET A 138 -13.52 -10.34 -9.99
CA MET A 138 -14.53 -9.33 -10.28
C MET A 138 -14.85 -9.22 -11.77
N TRP A 139 -14.10 -9.85 -12.69
CA TRP A 139 -14.51 -9.94 -14.11
C TRP A 139 -15.79 -10.75 -14.26
N ARG A 140 -15.76 -11.99 -13.78
CA ARG A 140 -16.91 -12.90 -13.75
C ARG A 140 -18.06 -12.32 -12.94
N TYR A 141 -17.76 -11.90 -11.72
CA TYR A 141 -18.76 -11.41 -10.77
C TYR A 141 -19.50 -10.17 -11.25
N PHE A 142 -18.79 -9.15 -11.74
CA PHE A 142 -19.43 -7.93 -12.23
C PHE A 142 -20.20 -8.18 -13.52
N SER A 143 -19.69 -9.03 -14.41
CA SER A 143 -20.38 -9.39 -15.65
C SER A 143 -21.72 -10.09 -15.37
N ALA A 144 -21.79 -10.92 -14.32
CA ALA A 144 -23.06 -11.48 -13.83
C ALA A 144 -24.01 -10.40 -13.28
N CYS A 145 -23.49 -9.43 -12.54
CA CYS A 145 -24.27 -8.26 -12.10
C CYS A 145 -24.82 -7.45 -13.29
N VAL A 146 -24.07 -7.34 -14.38
CA VAL A 146 -24.53 -6.69 -15.63
C VAL A 146 -25.60 -7.55 -16.33
N TYR A 147 -25.42 -8.87 -16.33
CA TYR A 147 -26.40 -9.79 -16.94
C TYR A 147 -27.76 -9.72 -16.25
N SER A 148 -27.79 -9.62 -14.91
CA SER A 148 -29.05 -9.51 -14.13
C SER A 148 -29.95 -8.34 -14.56
N LYS A 149 -29.37 -7.27 -15.11
CA LYS A 149 -30.14 -6.15 -15.68
C LYS A 149 -31.07 -6.59 -16.81
N LYS A 150 -30.64 -7.57 -17.62
CA LYS A 150 -31.48 -8.15 -18.69
C LYS A 150 -32.69 -8.91 -18.14
N LEU A 151 -32.65 -9.30 -16.87
CA LEU A 151 -33.74 -9.96 -16.16
C LEU A 151 -34.67 -8.97 -15.45
N GLY A 152 -34.43 -7.65 -15.56
CA GLY A 152 -35.25 -6.60 -14.95
C GLY A 152 -34.76 -6.12 -13.58
N GLU A 153 -33.60 -6.58 -13.11
CA GLU A 153 -33.04 -6.22 -11.80
C GLU A 153 -31.94 -5.14 -11.90
N ASP A 154 -32.33 -3.90 -12.15
CA ASP A 154 -31.39 -2.77 -12.37
C ASP A 154 -30.40 -2.52 -11.19
N GLY A 155 -30.77 -2.91 -9.97
CA GLY A 155 -29.99 -2.64 -8.76
C GLY A 155 -28.64 -3.37 -8.69
N MET A 156 -28.55 -4.58 -9.26
CA MET A 156 -27.35 -5.41 -9.13
C MET A 156 -26.15 -4.86 -9.92
N THR A 157 -26.38 -4.30 -11.11
CA THR A 157 -25.31 -3.64 -11.88
C THR A 157 -24.69 -2.49 -11.10
N ILE A 158 -25.53 -1.65 -10.47
CA ILE A 158 -25.08 -0.51 -9.67
C ILE A 158 -24.29 -1.00 -8.45
N LEU A 159 -24.77 -2.03 -7.75
CA LEU A 159 -24.06 -2.62 -6.61
C LEU A 159 -22.69 -3.17 -7.04
N GLY A 160 -22.64 -3.98 -8.09
CA GLY A 160 -21.41 -4.53 -8.66
C GLY A 160 -20.38 -3.45 -9.03
N GLN A 161 -20.82 -2.40 -9.73
CA GLN A 161 -19.96 -1.28 -10.10
C GLN A 161 -19.48 -0.51 -8.86
N SER A 162 -20.35 -0.34 -7.86
CA SER A 162 -20.02 0.38 -6.64
C SER A 162 -18.91 -0.29 -5.83
N ILE A 163 -18.73 -1.62 -5.92
CA ILE A 163 -17.60 -2.33 -5.30
C ILE A 163 -16.29 -1.87 -5.96
N LEU A 164 -16.21 -1.96 -7.29
CA LEU A 164 -15.02 -1.57 -8.07
C LEU A 164 -14.67 -0.09 -7.89
N VAL A 165 -15.68 0.80 -7.92
CA VAL A 165 -15.46 2.24 -7.70
C VAL A 165 -14.90 2.51 -6.31
N ARG A 166 -15.37 1.80 -5.27
CA ARG A 166 -14.83 1.98 -3.92
C ARG A 166 -13.40 1.47 -3.79
N CYS A 167 -13.06 0.33 -4.39
CA CYS A 167 -11.68 -0.16 -4.43
C CYS A 167 -10.74 0.82 -5.17
N SER A 168 -11.19 1.35 -6.32
CA SER A 168 -10.45 2.35 -7.08
C SER A 168 -10.22 3.65 -6.29
N ARG A 169 -11.25 4.12 -5.56
CA ARG A 169 -11.12 5.29 -4.68
C ARG A 169 -10.26 4.99 -3.45
N ALA A 170 -10.25 3.76 -2.94
CA ALA A 170 -9.39 3.38 -1.82
C ALA A 170 -7.91 3.44 -2.21
N LEU A 171 -7.56 2.99 -3.42
CA LEU A 171 -6.23 3.19 -4.00
C LEU A 171 -5.86 4.68 -4.10
N GLN A 172 -6.80 5.52 -4.57
CA GLN A 172 -6.59 6.97 -4.63
C GLN A 172 -6.35 7.57 -3.24
N SER A 173 -7.14 7.20 -2.24
CA SER A 173 -6.97 7.70 -0.86
C SER A 173 -5.59 7.34 -0.31
N ILE A 174 -5.07 6.15 -0.61
CA ILE A 174 -3.71 5.76 -0.20
C ILE A 174 -2.65 6.64 -0.83
N ASP A 175 -2.78 7.01 -2.10
CA ASP A 175 -1.83 7.91 -2.74
C ASP A 175 -1.90 9.33 -2.16
N GLU A 176 -3.09 9.84 -1.81
CA GLU A 176 -3.21 11.12 -1.12
C GLU A 176 -2.57 11.06 0.28
N ILE A 177 -2.77 9.97 1.04
CA ILE A 177 -2.05 9.74 2.31
C ILE A 177 -0.53 9.70 2.06
N GLY A 178 -0.08 8.96 1.05
CA GLY A 178 1.33 8.82 0.70
C GLY A 178 1.98 10.16 0.32
N LYS A 179 1.29 10.98 -0.48
CA LYS A 179 1.72 12.34 -0.83
C LYS A 179 2.00 13.16 0.42
N LEU A 180 1.05 13.17 1.36
CA LEU A 180 1.17 13.90 2.62
C LEU A 180 2.24 13.30 3.54
N PHE A 181 2.37 11.97 3.54
CA PHE A 181 3.38 11.25 4.32
C PHE A 181 4.81 11.68 3.94
N TYR A 182 5.09 11.88 2.65
CA TYR A 182 6.39 12.34 2.15
C TYR A 182 6.52 13.88 2.09
N SER A 183 5.47 14.63 2.45
CA SER A 183 5.50 16.09 2.47
C SER A 183 6.02 16.63 3.81
N TYR A 184 6.18 17.96 3.89
CA TYR A 184 6.45 18.63 5.16
C TYR A 184 5.34 18.33 6.17
N ARG A 185 5.69 18.11 7.44
CA ARG A 185 4.76 17.62 8.46
C ARG A 185 4.41 18.72 9.46
N ASP A 186 3.15 19.09 9.46
CA ASP A 186 2.51 20.02 10.39
C ASP A 186 1.11 19.52 10.78
N ASN A 187 0.37 20.33 11.55
CA ASN A 187 -0.98 19.98 11.98
C ASN A 187 -1.95 19.87 10.80
N ASN A 188 -1.83 20.73 9.78
CA ASN A 188 -2.70 20.68 8.59
C ASN A 188 -2.51 19.36 7.82
N THR A 189 -1.25 18.98 7.57
CA THR A 189 -0.87 17.71 6.93
C THR A 189 -1.43 16.53 7.72
N SER A 190 -1.38 16.62 9.05
CA SER A 190 -1.92 15.59 9.93
C SER A 190 -3.44 15.45 9.82
N ASP A 191 -4.17 16.56 9.80
CA ASP A 191 -5.63 16.56 9.66
C ASP A 191 -6.06 16.04 8.27
N GLU A 192 -5.34 16.41 7.20
CA GLU A 192 -5.60 15.90 5.85
C GLU A 192 -5.32 14.39 5.74
N ILE A 193 -4.25 13.88 6.37
CA ILE A 193 -3.99 12.44 6.44
C ILE A 193 -5.16 11.72 7.14
N MET A 194 -5.64 12.25 8.26
CA MET A 194 -6.76 11.66 8.99
C MET A 194 -8.04 11.64 8.14
N TYR A 195 -8.34 12.73 7.42
CA TYR A 195 -9.48 12.79 6.50
C TYR A 195 -9.41 11.67 5.44
N HIS A 196 -8.26 11.50 4.79
CA HIS A 196 -8.10 10.46 3.77
C HIS A 196 -8.10 9.05 4.36
N PHE A 197 -7.57 8.87 5.57
CA PHE A 197 -7.59 7.61 6.30
C PHE A 197 -9.01 7.16 6.67
N ASP A 198 -9.83 8.08 7.21
CA ASP A 198 -11.23 7.80 7.53
C ASP A 198 -12.03 7.50 6.25
N TYR A 199 -11.80 8.26 5.17
CA TYR A 199 -12.42 8.00 3.89
C TYR A 199 -12.02 6.63 3.33
N PHE A 200 -10.74 6.25 3.44
CA PHE A 200 -10.23 4.96 3.04
C PHE A 200 -10.93 3.79 3.75
N THR A 201 -11.01 3.81 5.08
CA THR A 201 -11.65 2.72 5.85
C THR A 201 -13.16 2.63 5.57
N LEU A 202 -13.82 3.77 5.35
CA LEU A 202 -15.21 3.84 4.91
C LEU A 202 -15.43 3.16 3.55
N LEU A 203 -14.54 3.40 2.58
CA LEU A 203 -14.61 2.79 1.25
C LEU A 203 -14.46 1.27 1.32
N LEU A 204 -13.51 0.77 2.11
CA LEU A 204 -13.30 -0.67 2.30
C LEU A 204 -14.55 -1.35 2.89
N SER A 205 -15.10 -0.77 3.97
CA SER A 205 -16.33 -1.29 4.57
C SER A 205 -17.49 -1.26 3.57
N GLY A 206 -17.65 -0.17 2.81
CA GLY A 206 -18.71 -0.03 1.82
C GLY A 206 -18.59 -1.00 0.65
N ALA A 207 -17.38 -1.43 0.30
CA ALA A 207 -17.16 -2.45 -0.73
C ALA A 207 -17.65 -3.83 -0.26
N LEU A 208 -17.33 -4.21 0.99
CA LEU A 208 -17.82 -5.46 1.60
C LEU A 208 -19.34 -5.45 1.80
N ASP A 209 -19.92 -4.32 2.22
CA ASP A 209 -21.37 -4.15 2.35
C ASP A 209 -22.09 -4.30 1.00
N ALA A 210 -21.50 -3.77 -0.08
CA ALA A 210 -22.04 -3.93 -1.43
C ALA A 210 -21.98 -5.39 -1.91
N GLN A 211 -20.90 -6.13 -1.60
CA GLN A 211 -20.83 -7.57 -1.89
C GLN A 211 -21.87 -8.37 -1.12
N ALA A 212 -22.12 -8.04 0.15
CA ALA A 212 -23.17 -8.68 0.93
C ALA A 212 -24.55 -8.49 0.30
N ARG A 213 -24.81 -7.29 -0.26
CA ARG A 213 -26.08 -7.00 -0.97
C ARG A 213 -26.23 -7.74 -2.28
N VAL A 214 -25.13 -7.90 -3.03
CA VAL A 214 -25.15 -8.73 -4.25
C VAL A 214 -25.43 -10.19 -3.89
N ALA A 215 -24.74 -10.75 -2.88
CA ALA A 215 -25.02 -12.10 -2.39
C ALA A 215 -26.47 -12.24 -1.91
N PHE A 216 -26.99 -11.27 -1.15
CA PHE A 216 -28.38 -11.23 -0.72
C PHE A 216 -29.38 -11.36 -1.88
N ASN A 217 -29.13 -10.66 -2.99
CA ASN A 217 -29.99 -10.74 -4.18
C ASN A 217 -29.84 -12.08 -4.90
N ILE A 218 -28.61 -12.54 -5.17
CA ILE A 218 -28.32 -13.81 -5.85
C ILE A 218 -28.96 -15.01 -5.13
N HIS A 219 -28.93 -15.00 -3.80
CA HIS A 219 -29.44 -16.08 -2.95
C HIS A 219 -30.89 -15.84 -2.49
N GLU A 220 -31.52 -14.77 -2.97
CA GLU A 220 -32.89 -14.35 -2.64
C GLU A 220 -33.24 -14.39 -1.13
N ILE A 221 -32.27 -14.05 -0.27
CA ILE A 221 -32.38 -14.25 1.18
C ILE A 221 -33.51 -13.39 1.75
N LYS A 222 -34.46 -13.98 2.47
CA LYS A 222 -35.61 -13.26 3.04
C LYS A 222 -35.29 -12.62 4.39
N ILE A 223 -34.61 -11.46 4.39
CA ILE A 223 -34.41 -10.58 5.57
C ILE A 223 -34.62 -9.11 5.22
N LYS A 224 -34.66 -8.23 6.22
CA LYS A 224 -34.69 -6.78 5.99
C LYS A 224 -33.38 -6.33 5.35
N GLU A 225 -33.45 -5.57 4.26
CA GLU A 225 -32.26 -5.11 3.52
C GLU A 225 -31.26 -4.34 4.41
N ARG A 226 -31.74 -3.51 5.35
CA ARG A 226 -30.87 -2.79 6.32
C ARG A 226 -30.03 -3.71 7.22
N SER A 227 -30.39 -4.98 7.30
CA SER A 227 -29.71 -6.01 8.10
C SER A 227 -28.74 -6.85 7.25
N VAL A 228 -28.59 -6.55 5.96
CA VAL A 228 -27.69 -7.26 5.04
C VAL A 228 -26.27 -6.74 5.23
N ASN A 229 -25.44 -7.53 5.89
CA ASN A 229 -24.00 -7.38 5.96
C ASN A 229 -23.37 -8.70 6.43
N PHE A 230 -22.14 -8.99 6.02
CA PHE A 230 -21.43 -10.23 6.38
C PHE A 230 -21.08 -10.38 7.86
N ARG A 231 -21.31 -9.36 8.69
CA ARG A 231 -21.14 -9.42 10.14
C ARG A 231 -22.43 -9.76 10.89
N ASN A 232 -23.58 -9.78 10.21
CA ASN A 232 -24.85 -10.11 10.82
C ASN A 232 -25.04 -11.63 10.85
N PRO A 233 -25.06 -12.28 12.04
CA PRO A 233 -25.22 -13.73 12.13
C PRO A 233 -26.49 -14.23 11.45
N ASP A 234 -27.60 -13.49 11.51
CA ASP A 234 -28.86 -13.90 10.87
C ASP A 234 -28.73 -13.97 9.35
N PHE A 235 -27.97 -13.06 8.76
CA PHE A 235 -27.71 -13.07 7.32
C PHE A 235 -26.79 -14.22 6.94
N VAL A 236 -25.68 -14.39 7.66
CA VAL A 236 -24.70 -15.45 7.40
C VAL A 236 -25.31 -16.84 7.60
N ASN A 237 -26.16 -17.04 8.61
CA ASN A 237 -26.86 -18.30 8.85
C ASN A 237 -27.80 -18.67 7.70
N LYS A 238 -28.50 -17.69 7.12
CA LYS A 238 -29.35 -17.92 5.94
C LYS A 238 -28.52 -18.16 4.68
N LEU A 239 -27.41 -17.45 4.53
CA LEU A 239 -26.46 -17.68 3.45
C LEU A 239 -25.86 -19.09 3.53
N GLN A 240 -25.54 -19.58 4.73
CA GLN A 240 -24.99 -20.94 4.95
C GLN A 240 -25.90 -22.05 4.42
N ALA A 241 -27.22 -21.85 4.45
CA ALA A 241 -28.17 -22.83 3.94
C ALA A 241 -28.16 -22.96 2.40
N ASP A 242 -27.75 -21.92 1.68
CA ASP A 242 -27.84 -21.85 0.22
C ASP A 242 -26.44 -21.81 -0.46
N ASP A 243 -25.48 -21.16 0.19
CA ASP A 243 -24.08 -21.05 -0.19
C ASP A 243 -23.14 -21.34 0.99
N PRO A 244 -22.94 -22.63 1.33
CA PRO A 244 -22.15 -23.01 2.49
C PRO A 244 -20.66 -22.66 2.35
N GLU A 245 -20.12 -22.59 1.13
CA GLU A 245 -18.71 -22.29 0.89
C GLU A 245 -18.43 -20.81 1.14
N LEU A 246 -19.27 -19.92 0.60
CA LEU A 246 -19.18 -18.49 0.89
C LEU A 246 -19.38 -18.21 2.38
N ALA A 247 -20.42 -18.79 3.00
CA ALA A 247 -20.66 -18.61 4.43
C ALA A 247 -19.52 -19.15 5.30
N GLN A 248 -18.90 -20.27 4.94
CA GLN A 248 -17.71 -20.79 5.61
C GLN A 248 -16.54 -19.81 5.54
N PHE A 249 -16.29 -19.21 4.36
CA PHE A 249 -15.24 -18.19 4.23
C PHE A 249 -15.54 -16.94 5.07
N ILE A 250 -16.79 -16.46 5.08
CA ILE A 250 -17.21 -15.33 5.92
C ILE A 250 -17.02 -15.65 7.41
N ASN A 251 -17.26 -16.90 7.84
CA ASN A 251 -17.03 -17.34 9.21
C ASN A 251 -15.56 -17.66 9.54
N SER A 252 -14.66 -17.60 8.55
CA SER A 252 -13.23 -17.87 8.79
C SER A 252 -12.59 -16.79 9.66
N ASN A 253 -11.58 -17.18 10.44
CA ASN A 253 -10.79 -16.23 11.23
C ASN A 253 -10.21 -15.12 10.36
N TYR A 254 -9.78 -15.43 9.13
CA TYR A 254 -9.21 -14.45 8.22
C TYR A 254 -10.20 -13.33 7.88
N PHE A 255 -11.44 -13.66 7.49
CA PHE A 255 -12.45 -12.64 7.22
C PHE A 255 -12.81 -11.86 8.49
N GLN A 256 -13.05 -12.56 9.61
CA GLN A 256 -13.47 -11.93 10.86
C GLN A 256 -12.41 -10.97 11.41
N ASP A 257 -11.13 -11.33 11.33
CA ASP A 257 -10.00 -10.52 11.78
C ASP A 257 -9.88 -9.20 11.00
N PHE A 258 -9.99 -9.23 9.67
CA PHE A 258 -9.92 -8.00 8.87
C PHE A 258 -11.21 -7.18 8.90
N SER A 259 -12.37 -7.83 9.01
CA SER A 259 -13.65 -7.16 9.26
C SER A 259 -13.65 -6.43 10.60
N LEU A 260 -12.98 -7.01 11.62
CA LEU A 260 -12.73 -6.36 12.90
C LEU A 260 -11.85 -5.13 12.72
N ILE A 261 -10.68 -5.24 12.08
CA ILE A 261 -9.78 -4.10 11.83
C ILE A 261 -10.53 -2.96 11.11
N ILE A 262 -11.20 -3.25 10.00
CA ILE A 262 -11.95 -2.24 9.23
C ILE A 262 -13.01 -1.60 10.12
N SER A 263 -13.74 -2.38 10.91
CA SER A 263 -14.76 -1.86 11.80
C SER A 263 -14.21 -0.99 12.92
N LYS A 264 -13.09 -1.37 13.55
CA LYS A 264 -12.49 -0.60 14.65
C LYS A 264 -11.87 0.70 14.15
N THR A 265 -11.24 0.65 12.98
CA THR A 265 -10.66 1.84 12.33
C THR A 265 -11.71 2.75 11.70
N ARG A 266 -12.89 2.23 11.32
CA ARG A 266 -14.05 3.01 10.85
C ARG A 266 -14.89 3.61 11.98
N ASN A 267 -15.10 2.88 13.08
CA ASN A 267 -16.04 3.28 14.15
C ASN A 267 -15.63 4.54 14.90
N THR A 268 -14.51 5.15 14.54
CA THR A 268 -14.04 6.45 15.01
C THR A 268 -14.80 7.63 14.38
N ILE A 269 -15.60 7.38 13.34
CA ILE A 269 -16.57 8.36 12.81
C ILE A 269 -17.81 8.48 13.73
N HIS A 270 -18.15 7.42 14.47
CA HIS A 270 -19.32 7.36 15.35
C HIS A 270 -18.98 7.34 16.86
N GLY A 271 -17.72 7.05 17.22
CA GLY A 271 -17.19 7.06 18.58
C GLY A 271 -16.14 8.15 18.81
N ALA A 272 -15.31 8.02 19.85
CA ALA A 272 -14.15 8.89 20.02
C ALA A 272 -13.20 8.70 18.84
N GLY A 273 -12.94 9.77 18.09
CA GLY A 273 -12.11 9.74 16.88
C GLY A 273 -10.69 9.24 17.14
N LEU A 274 -10.07 8.68 16.12
CA LEU A 274 -8.63 8.44 16.12
C LEU A 274 -7.93 9.80 16.22
N LEU A 275 -6.99 9.91 17.15
CA LEU A 275 -6.27 11.17 17.36
C LEU A 275 -4.91 11.09 16.68
N PRO A 276 -4.57 12.06 15.81
CA PRO A 276 -3.22 12.15 15.30
C PRO A 276 -2.25 12.51 16.44
N LEU A 277 -1.05 11.96 16.34
CA LEU A 277 0.08 12.21 17.22
C LEU A 277 1.29 12.55 16.35
N MET A 278 1.79 13.77 16.48
CA MET A 278 3.08 14.14 15.91
C MET A 278 4.19 13.63 16.83
N HIS A 279 4.97 12.66 16.34
CA HIS A 279 6.11 12.08 17.05
C HIS A 279 7.41 12.58 16.42
N ASN A 280 8.35 13.03 17.24
CA ASN A 280 9.72 13.30 16.76
C ASN A 280 10.55 12.05 17.04
N ASP A 281 11.16 11.48 16.00
CA ASP A 281 12.14 10.43 16.20
C ASP A 281 13.42 10.98 16.85
N LEU A 282 14.37 10.08 17.16
CA LEU A 282 15.67 10.45 17.75
C LEU A 282 16.50 11.39 16.85
N ASN A 283 16.17 11.47 15.57
CA ASN A 283 16.83 12.32 14.58
C ASN A 283 16.13 13.67 14.39
N GLY A 284 15.03 13.93 15.13
CA GLY A 284 14.21 15.13 14.97
C GLY A 284 13.31 15.10 13.73
N GLN A 285 13.21 13.98 13.02
CA GLN A 285 12.20 13.80 12.00
C GLN A 285 10.83 13.62 12.66
N LYS A 286 9.91 14.50 12.28
CA LYS A 286 8.50 14.38 12.62
C LYS A 286 7.92 13.19 11.87
N THR A 287 7.14 12.34 12.52
CA THR A 287 6.27 11.33 11.91
C THR A 287 4.85 11.56 12.42
N ILE A 288 3.88 11.36 11.54
CA ILE A 288 2.46 11.46 11.89
C ILE A 288 1.99 10.05 12.18
N LEU A 289 1.54 9.84 13.41
CA LEU A 289 1.04 8.57 13.89
C LEU A 289 -0.41 8.70 14.30
N ILE A 290 -1.15 7.61 14.25
CA ILE A 290 -2.52 7.54 14.73
C ILE A 290 -2.53 6.80 16.06
N LYS A 291 -3.07 7.44 17.09
CA LYS A 291 -3.27 6.80 18.40
C LYS A 291 -4.49 5.89 18.35
N VAL A 292 -4.28 4.61 18.65
CA VAL A 292 -5.38 3.64 18.82
C VAL A 292 -5.94 3.75 20.23
N THR A 293 -7.27 3.65 20.37
CA THR A 293 -7.92 3.65 21.68
C THR A 293 -7.48 2.42 22.48
N LYS A 294 -7.40 2.52 23.81
CA LYS A 294 -7.03 1.37 24.66
C LYS A 294 -7.96 0.16 24.47
N ALA A 295 -9.24 0.42 24.18
CA ALA A 295 -10.25 -0.62 23.97
C ALA A 295 -10.02 -1.43 22.67
N ASP A 296 -9.42 -0.81 21.66
CA ASP A 296 -9.22 -1.44 20.35
C ASP A 296 -7.76 -1.90 20.13
N ALA A 297 -6.81 -1.30 20.85
CA ALA A 297 -5.37 -1.50 20.70
C ALA A 297 -4.96 -2.97 20.72
N GLU A 298 -5.39 -3.74 21.73
CA GLU A 298 -5.04 -5.16 21.87
C GLU A 298 -5.59 -5.99 20.69
N SER A 299 -6.83 -5.73 20.28
CA SER A 299 -7.44 -6.48 19.17
C SER A 299 -6.76 -6.20 17.83
N ILE A 300 -6.43 -4.94 17.53
CA ILE A 300 -5.72 -4.57 16.31
C ILE A 300 -4.29 -5.14 16.33
N TRP A 301 -3.60 -5.03 17.47
CA TRP A 301 -2.26 -5.59 17.66
C TRP A 301 -2.22 -7.09 17.35
N ASN A 302 -3.08 -7.87 18.02
CA ASN A 302 -3.11 -9.32 17.91
C ASN A 302 -3.42 -9.78 16.48
N VAL A 303 -4.35 -9.11 15.78
CA VAL A 303 -4.62 -9.43 14.38
C VAL A 303 -3.43 -9.11 13.49
N CYS A 304 -2.81 -7.94 13.62
CA CYS A 304 -1.71 -7.55 12.75
C CYS A 304 -0.47 -8.45 12.98
N GLU A 305 -0.16 -8.78 14.24
CA GLU A 305 0.92 -9.71 14.62
C GLU A 305 0.70 -11.11 14.04
N LYS A 306 -0.56 -11.57 14.01
CA LYS A 306 -0.93 -12.86 13.40
C LYS A 306 -0.66 -12.92 11.90
N TYR A 307 -0.73 -11.79 11.19
CA TYR A 307 -0.62 -11.73 9.72
C TYR A 307 0.66 -11.05 9.21
N GLY A 308 1.62 -10.75 10.07
CA GLY A 308 2.93 -10.23 9.69
C GLY A 308 3.67 -9.57 10.85
N LEU A 309 4.87 -9.08 10.56
CA LEU A 309 5.61 -8.28 11.53
C LEU A 309 4.91 -6.93 11.72
N LEU A 310 4.79 -6.48 12.98
CA LEU A 310 4.10 -5.21 13.29
C LEU A 310 4.76 -4.01 12.62
N THR A 311 6.08 -4.04 12.44
CA THR A 311 6.83 -3.02 11.69
C THR A 311 6.38 -2.94 10.23
N GLU A 312 6.06 -4.07 9.59
CA GLU A 312 5.53 -4.08 8.22
C GLU A 312 4.11 -3.51 8.14
N TRP A 313 3.36 -3.54 9.24
CA TRP A 313 2.04 -2.91 9.38
C TRP A 313 2.13 -1.42 9.73
N GLY A 314 3.33 -0.90 10.00
CA GLY A 314 3.50 0.45 10.55
C GLY A 314 2.96 0.57 11.99
N ILE A 315 2.90 -0.53 12.74
CA ILE A 315 2.40 -0.53 14.13
C ILE A 315 3.58 -0.53 15.09
N GLN A 316 3.51 0.37 16.08
CA GLN A 316 4.51 0.45 17.14
C GLN A 316 3.89 0.84 18.49
N LYS A 317 4.61 0.49 19.56
CA LYS A 317 4.31 0.94 20.92
C LYS A 317 5.16 2.16 21.26
N LEU A 318 4.51 3.26 21.61
CA LEU A 318 5.15 4.44 22.19
C LEU A 318 4.71 4.56 23.65
N ALA A 319 5.60 4.16 24.57
CA ALA A 319 5.25 3.89 25.96
C ALA A 319 4.04 2.92 26.03
N ASP A 320 2.94 3.31 26.66
CA ASP A 320 1.73 2.50 26.80
C ASP A 320 0.72 2.66 25.66
N LEU A 321 1.08 3.36 24.58
CA LEU A 321 0.19 3.65 23.46
C LEU A 321 0.54 2.79 22.24
N VAL A 322 -0.46 2.08 21.72
CA VAL A 322 -0.38 1.49 20.38
C VAL A 322 -0.65 2.59 19.36
N THR A 323 0.26 2.71 18.41
CA THR A 323 0.20 3.71 17.34
C THR A 323 0.32 3.06 15.98
N ILE A 324 -0.30 3.70 14.98
CA ILE A 324 -0.32 3.25 13.59
C ILE A 324 0.28 4.34 12.71
N GLU A 325 1.21 3.99 11.83
CA GLU A 325 1.65 4.82 10.72
C GLU A 325 0.63 4.65 9.56
N PRO A 326 -0.15 5.71 9.24
CA PRO A 326 -1.34 5.60 8.39
C PRO A 326 -1.08 5.12 6.96
N TYR A 327 0.07 5.45 6.37
CA TYR A 327 0.36 5.09 4.98
C TYR A 327 0.66 3.59 4.85
N THR A 328 1.62 3.09 5.62
CA THR A 328 2.03 1.68 5.65
C THR A 328 0.88 0.79 6.05
N PHE A 329 0.14 1.17 7.09
CA PHE A 329 -1.02 0.42 7.55
C PHE A 329 -2.12 0.34 6.50
N SER A 330 -2.46 1.47 5.86
CA SER A 330 -3.46 1.50 4.80
C SER A 330 -3.09 0.60 3.62
N LYS A 331 -1.81 0.59 3.21
CA LYS A 331 -1.31 -0.30 2.14
C LYS A 331 -1.49 -1.77 2.49
N LYS A 332 -1.09 -2.18 3.70
CA LYS A 332 -1.25 -3.57 4.15
C LYS A 332 -2.72 -3.96 4.26
N LEU A 333 -3.54 -3.10 4.88
CA LEU A 333 -4.97 -3.35 5.04
C LEU A 333 -5.69 -3.46 3.69
N LEU A 334 -5.37 -2.60 2.72
CA LEU A 334 -5.93 -2.70 1.36
C LEU A 334 -5.56 -4.03 0.71
N GLY A 335 -4.29 -4.45 0.79
CA GLY A 335 -3.84 -5.71 0.21
C GLY A 335 -4.63 -6.93 0.74
N HIS A 336 -4.88 -6.98 2.05
CA HIS A 336 -5.71 -8.04 2.64
C HIS A 336 -7.19 -7.91 2.27
N THR A 337 -7.72 -6.70 2.22
CA THR A 337 -9.14 -6.46 1.88
C THR A 337 -9.43 -6.78 0.43
N LEU A 338 -8.54 -6.46 -0.51
CA LEU A 338 -8.69 -6.83 -1.91
C LEU A 338 -8.69 -8.36 -2.10
N LYS A 339 -7.86 -9.10 -1.35
CA LYS A 339 -7.92 -10.57 -1.32
C LYS A 339 -9.27 -11.08 -0.85
N ILE A 340 -9.84 -10.49 0.21
CA ILE A 340 -11.18 -10.82 0.72
C ILE A 340 -12.25 -10.54 -0.33
N ILE A 341 -12.22 -9.36 -0.96
CA ILE A 341 -13.17 -8.97 -2.00
C ILE A 341 -13.10 -9.95 -3.17
N ASN A 342 -11.89 -10.28 -3.63
CA ASN A 342 -11.69 -11.21 -4.72
C ASN A 342 -12.18 -12.62 -4.36
N GLU A 343 -11.95 -13.07 -3.13
CA GLU A 343 -12.40 -14.39 -2.66
C GLU A 343 -13.92 -14.48 -2.53
N ILE A 344 -14.58 -13.43 -2.02
CA ILE A 344 -16.05 -13.36 -2.01
C ILE A 344 -16.59 -13.40 -3.44
N ALA A 345 -15.96 -12.67 -4.37
CA ALA A 345 -16.35 -12.68 -5.78
C ALA A 345 -16.18 -14.06 -6.43
N ARG A 346 -15.11 -14.78 -6.07
CA ARG A 346 -14.84 -16.16 -6.50
C ARG A 346 -15.91 -17.13 -6.00
N LEU A 347 -16.20 -17.07 -4.70
CA LEU A 347 -17.06 -18.03 -4.00
C LEU A 347 -18.55 -17.82 -4.25
N THR A 348 -18.97 -16.59 -4.53
CA THR A 348 -20.39 -16.30 -4.77
C THR A 348 -20.88 -17.07 -6.00
N LYS A 349 -21.96 -17.83 -5.84
CA LYS A 349 -22.60 -18.62 -6.92
C LYS A 349 -23.37 -17.77 -7.92
N VAL A 350 -22.66 -16.91 -8.65
CA VAL A 350 -23.24 -16.01 -9.66
C VAL A 350 -23.90 -16.76 -10.83
N GLU A 351 -23.63 -18.06 -10.98
CA GLU A 351 -24.25 -18.97 -11.96
C GLU A 351 -25.77 -19.02 -11.80
N LYS A 352 -26.29 -18.78 -10.59
CA LYS A 352 -27.73 -18.69 -10.33
C LYS A 352 -28.44 -17.59 -11.13
N LEU A 353 -27.68 -16.58 -11.60
CA LEU A 353 -28.21 -15.50 -12.42
C LEU A 353 -28.35 -15.86 -13.90
N PHE A 354 -27.87 -17.03 -14.33
CA PHE A 354 -27.86 -17.43 -15.73
C PHE A 354 -28.80 -18.61 -15.96
N PRO A 355 -29.63 -18.57 -17.03
CA PRO A 355 -30.47 -19.72 -17.40
C PRO A 355 -29.66 -20.86 -18.04
N ASP A 356 -28.48 -20.55 -18.57
CA ASP A 356 -27.57 -21.47 -19.25
C ASP A 356 -26.13 -21.23 -18.78
N SER A 357 -25.42 -22.30 -18.44
CA SER A 357 -24.02 -22.25 -18.00
C SER A 357 -23.06 -21.75 -19.09
N SER A 358 -23.43 -21.87 -20.37
CA SER A 358 -22.63 -21.34 -21.49
C SER A 358 -22.53 -19.81 -21.49
N LEU A 359 -23.41 -19.12 -20.78
CA LEU A 359 -23.45 -17.66 -20.67
C LEU A 359 -22.60 -17.12 -19.52
N ILE A 360 -22.02 -18.00 -18.69
CA ILE A 360 -21.21 -17.60 -17.53
C ILE A 360 -19.90 -16.98 -18.03
N PRO A 361 -19.62 -15.72 -17.69
CA PRO A 361 -18.39 -15.04 -18.10
C PRO A 361 -17.15 -15.65 -17.42
N GLU A 362 -16.01 -15.62 -18.11
CA GLU A 362 -14.74 -16.00 -17.49
C GLU A 362 -14.25 -14.96 -16.47
N SER A 363 -13.38 -15.36 -15.54
CA SER A 363 -12.68 -14.47 -14.60
C SER A 363 -11.50 -13.72 -15.25
N LYS A 364 -11.59 -13.41 -16.54
CA LYS A 364 -10.52 -12.77 -17.32
C LYS A 364 -11.06 -11.55 -18.07
N PRO A 365 -10.21 -10.53 -18.32
CA PRO A 365 -10.56 -9.47 -19.25
C PRO A 365 -10.79 -10.02 -20.66
N PRO A 366 -11.57 -9.31 -21.50
CA PRO A 366 -11.62 -9.60 -22.94
C PRO A 366 -10.21 -9.61 -23.55
N VAL A 367 -9.93 -10.60 -24.40
CA VAL A 367 -8.57 -10.83 -24.98
C VAL A 367 -8.10 -9.66 -25.83
N ASP A 368 -9.03 -8.90 -26.40
CA ASP A 368 -8.81 -7.75 -27.27
C ASP A 368 -8.67 -6.43 -26.50
N ASP A 369 -8.90 -6.40 -25.19
CA ASP A 369 -8.79 -5.17 -24.39
C ASP A 369 -7.36 -4.99 -23.83
N LEU A 370 -6.49 -4.40 -24.66
CA LEU A 370 -5.11 -4.08 -24.30
C LEU A 370 -5.01 -3.24 -23.01
N THR A 371 -6.04 -2.47 -22.67
CA THR A 371 -6.12 -1.60 -21.50
C THR A 371 -6.09 -2.36 -20.18
N PHE A 372 -6.58 -3.60 -20.18
CA PHE A 372 -6.60 -4.50 -19.03
C PHE A 372 -5.70 -5.73 -19.23
N SER A 373 -4.76 -5.65 -20.17
CA SER A 373 -3.77 -6.71 -20.38
C SER A 373 -2.90 -6.92 -19.13
N GLN A 374 -2.37 -8.14 -19.00
CA GLN A 374 -1.47 -8.50 -17.90
C GLN A 374 -0.24 -7.59 -17.85
N GLU A 375 0.37 -7.28 -19.00
CA GLU A 375 1.54 -6.40 -19.09
C GLU A 375 1.24 -5.01 -18.54
N VAL A 376 0.09 -4.42 -18.91
CA VAL A 376 -0.33 -3.12 -18.39
C VAL A 376 -0.54 -3.22 -16.88
N GLY A 377 -1.25 -4.24 -16.40
CA GLY A 377 -1.49 -4.46 -14.98
C GLY A 377 -0.21 -4.57 -14.14
N GLU A 378 0.77 -5.35 -14.60
CA GLU A 378 2.07 -5.50 -13.96
C GLU A 378 2.84 -4.17 -13.91
N ARG A 379 2.80 -3.38 -15.00
CA ARG A 379 3.41 -2.04 -15.03
C ARG A 379 2.76 -1.09 -14.06
N LEU A 380 1.43 -1.06 -13.99
CA LEU A 380 0.71 -0.24 -13.02
C LEU A 380 1.04 -0.66 -11.57
N LEU A 381 1.12 -1.97 -11.32
CA LEU A 381 1.44 -2.52 -9.99
C LEU A 381 2.85 -2.13 -9.52
N MET A 382 3.84 -2.08 -10.42
CA MET A 382 5.19 -1.65 -10.07
C MET A 382 5.27 -0.20 -9.58
N LEU A 383 4.29 0.64 -9.93
CA LEU A 383 4.25 2.05 -9.59
C LEU A 383 3.55 2.33 -8.25
N VAL A 384 2.97 1.33 -7.57
CA VAL A 384 2.14 1.50 -6.35
C VAL A 384 2.67 0.80 -5.09
#